data_AF-A0A7G3ZBR4-F1
#
_entry.id   AF-A0A7G3ZBR4-F1
#
_cell.length_a   1.000
_cell.length_b   1.000
_cell.length_c   1.000
_cell.angle_alpha   90.00
_cell.angle_beta   90.00
_cell.angle_gamma   90.00
#
_symmetry.space_group_name_H-M   'P 1'
#
loop_
_entity.id
_entity.type
_entity.pdbx_description
1 polymer ?
#
loop_
_entity_poly.entity_id
_entity_poly.type
_entity_poly.pdbx_seq_one_letter_code
_entity_poly.pdbx_strand_id
1 'polypeptide(L)'
;MVAHLSVKAGSRVLGIGTDIVHLSRFSKLLQKYPLSVASASEQGTFIKIAKKFMHSREIANLQLLVSETNNDKHTATYIAGIWAIKESVLKAFSSFVPGPEMPTAQCIYTRLIYKEKKSSGRPILRFDEQFLATASDSELQFYHKYIKTPKTRPIVSISHDEDYLVTFVCLVEDNGNGNGHASATDSIFDSASS
;
A
#
# COMPACT_ATOMS: atom_id res chain seq x y z
N MET A 1 5.95 -14.63 8.73
CA MET A 1 6.80 -14.59 7.51
C MET A 1 7.59 -13.30 7.53
N VAL A 2 8.92 -13.32 7.57
CA VAL A 2 9.75 -12.11 7.64
C VAL A 2 10.02 -11.63 6.22
N ALA A 3 9.51 -10.45 5.85
CA ALA A 3 9.85 -9.83 4.58
C ALA A 3 11.26 -9.23 4.66
N HIS A 4 12.18 -9.73 3.84
CA HIS A 4 13.53 -9.17 3.73
C HIS A 4 13.45 -7.79 3.05
N LEU A 5 13.66 -6.72 3.82
CA LEU A 5 13.75 -5.35 3.31
C LEU A 5 15.11 -5.18 2.63
N SER A 6 15.16 -5.36 1.30
CA SER A 6 16.39 -5.12 0.53
C SER A 6 16.47 -3.64 0.14
N VAL A 7 17.13 -2.83 0.97
CA VAL A 7 17.56 -1.48 0.58
C VAL A 7 18.90 -1.61 -0.13
N LYS A 8 18.97 -1.22 -1.41
CA LYS A 8 20.23 -1.23 -2.18
C LYS A 8 21.28 -0.36 -1.48
N ALA A 9 22.55 -0.78 -1.50
CA ALA A 9 23.66 0.04 -1.04
C ALA A 9 23.65 1.40 -1.75
N GLY A 10 23.86 2.48 -0.99
CA GLY A 10 23.79 3.85 -1.48
C GLY A 10 22.41 4.49 -1.45
N SER A 11 21.32 3.77 -1.17
CA SER A 11 19.99 4.39 -1.02
C SER A 11 19.90 5.22 0.26
N ARG A 12 19.22 6.37 0.20
CA ARG A 12 18.93 7.20 1.39
C ARG A 12 17.50 6.93 1.87
N VAL A 13 17.32 6.71 3.17
CA VAL A 13 15.99 6.68 3.77
C VAL A 13 15.46 8.11 3.88
N LEU A 14 14.29 8.37 3.28
CA LEU A 14 13.61 9.66 3.33
C LEU A 14 12.65 9.73 4.53
N GLY A 15 11.93 8.63 4.78
CA GLY A 15 10.95 8.58 5.87
C GLY A 15 10.49 7.17 6.18
N ILE A 16 10.03 6.97 7.41
CA ILE A 16 9.49 5.69 7.88
C ILE A 16 8.14 5.97 8.53
N GLY A 17 7.15 5.15 8.22
CA GLY A 17 5.86 5.17 8.88
C GLY A 17 5.43 3.77 9.29
N THR A 18 4.70 3.70 10.40
CA THR A 18 4.16 2.46 10.93
C THR A 18 2.73 2.65 11.39
N ASP A 19 1.93 1.60 11.28
CA ASP A 19 0.57 1.56 11.78
C ASP A 19 0.23 0.17 12.31
N ILE A 20 -0.58 0.14 13.37
CA ILE A 20 -1.11 -1.09 13.95
C ILE A 20 -2.63 -0.99 13.99
N VAL A 21 -3.29 -2.06 13.54
CA VAL A 21 -4.73 -2.14 13.40
C VAL A 21 -5.26 -3.34 14.17
N HIS A 22 -6.29 -3.12 14.97
CA HIS A 22 -7.08 -4.18 15.57
C HIS A 22 -8.12 -4.69 14.55
N LEU A 23 -7.98 -5.95 14.11
CA LEU A 23 -8.74 -6.56 13.03
C LEU A 23 -10.25 -6.60 13.32
N SER A 24 -10.64 -6.78 14.58
CA SER A 24 -12.05 -6.81 14.96
C SER A 24 -12.82 -5.54 14.59
N ARG A 25 -12.14 -4.38 14.47
CA ARG A 25 -12.77 -3.14 13.98
C ARG A 25 -13.26 -3.29 12.55
N PHE A 26 -12.47 -3.94 11.70
CA PHE A 26 -12.84 -4.18 10.30
C PHE A 26 -13.85 -5.32 10.17
N SER A 27 -13.76 -6.38 10.98
CA SER A 27 -14.78 -7.42 11.04
C SER A 27 -16.15 -6.85 11.44
N LYS A 28 -16.22 -6.02 12.49
CA LYS A 28 -17.46 -5.32 12.90
C LYS A 28 -17.99 -4.38 11.82
N LEU A 29 -17.09 -3.70 11.09
CA LEU A 29 -17.49 -2.83 9.99
C LEU A 29 -18.13 -3.62 8.84
N LEU A 30 -17.60 -4.79 8.51
CA LEU A 30 -18.15 -5.69 7.50
C LEU A 30 -19.47 -6.34 7.93
N GLN A 31 -19.63 -6.68 9.22
CA GLN A 31 -20.92 -7.13 9.75
C GLN A 31 -22.00 -6.05 9.62
N LYS A 32 -21.63 -4.78 9.87
CA LYS A 32 -22.55 -3.64 9.75
C LYS A 32 -22.86 -3.27 8.30
N TYR A 33 -21.86 -3.39 7.42
CA TYR A 33 -21.97 -3.08 5.99
C TYR A 33 -21.42 -4.25 5.17
N PRO A 34 -22.21 -5.32 4.96
CA PRO A 34 -21.77 -6.48 4.19
C PRO A 34 -21.38 -6.09 2.76
N LEU A 35 -20.38 -6.79 2.23
CA LEU A 35 -19.94 -6.63 0.83
C LEU A 35 -20.88 -7.32 -0.17
N SER A 36 -21.73 -8.24 0.30
CA SER A 36 -22.73 -8.93 -0.51
C SER A 36 -24.03 -8.14 -0.58
N VAL A 37 -24.27 -7.43 -1.67
CA VAL A 37 -25.64 -7.06 -2.10
C VAL A 37 -25.75 -7.30 -3.61
N ALA A 38 -26.71 -8.15 -3.97
CA ALA A 38 -26.84 -8.85 -5.24
C ALA A 38 -27.44 -8.02 -6.40
N SER A 39 -27.19 -6.72 -6.46
CA SER A 39 -27.67 -5.90 -7.59
C SER A 39 -26.62 -4.90 -8.07
N ALA A 40 -26.39 -4.86 -9.39
CA ALA A 40 -25.46 -3.95 -10.04
C ALA A 40 -25.80 -2.45 -9.80
N SER A 41 -27.01 -2.15 -9.30
CA SER A 41 -27.51 -0.82 -8.98
C SER A 41 -27.15 -0.33 -7.57
N GLU A 42 -26.76 -1.22 -6.66
CA GLU A 42 -26.41 -0.88 -5.28
C GLU A 42 -24.92 -1.16 -5.05
N GLN A 43 -24.07 -0.19 -5.41
CA GLN A 43 -22.72 -0.18 -4.85
C GLN A 43 -22.85 -0.15 -3.31
N GLY A 44 -22.60 -1.30 -2.68
CA GLY A 44 -22.83 -1.51 -1.25
C GLY A 44 -22.22 -0.41 -0.41
N THR A 45 -22.88 -0.02 0.68
CA THR A 45 -22.45 1.07 1.58
C THR A 45 -20.98 0.98 1.96
N PHE A 46 -20.45 -0.25 2.11
CA PHE A 46 -19.03 -0.46 2.36
C PHE A 46 -18.14 0.04 1.22
N ILE A 47 -18.47 -0.19 -0.05
CA ILE A 47 -17.69 0.28 -1.19
C ILE A 47 -17.61 1.82 -1.20
N LYS A 48 -18.68 2.51 -0.79
CA LYS A 48 -18.66 3.97 -0.61
C LYS A 48 -17.69 4.41 0.48
N ILE A 49 -17.57 3.63 1.56
CA ILE A 49 -16.60 3.87 2.63
C ILE A 49 -15.18 3.57 2.12
N ALA A 50 -14.98 2.43 1.46
CA ALA A 50 -13.72 1.99 0.87
C ALA A 50 -13.14 3.02 -0.09
N LYS A 51 -13.97 3.62 -0.95
CA LYS A 51 -13.58 4.70 -1.88
C LYS A 51 -12.98 5.94 -1.22
N LYS A 52 -13.07 6.10 0.11
CA LYS A 52 -12.41 7.19 0.84
C LYS A 52 -10.95 6.91 1.17
N PHE A 53 -10.52 5.65 1.16
CA PHE A 53 -9.16 5.26 1.56
C PHE A 53 -8.50 4.19 0.69
N MET A 54 -9.22 3.58 -0.25
CA MET A 54 -8.70 2.57 -1.17
C MET A 54 -8.60 3.14 -2.58
N HIS A 55 -7.51 2.81 -3.26
CA HIS A 55 -7.33 3.05 -4.68
C HIS A 55 -8.28 2.16 -5.50
N SER A 56 -8.66 2.58 -6.71
CA SER A 56 -9.56 1.82 -7.60
C SER A 56 -9.09 0.38 -7.85
N ARG A 57 -7.78 0.19 -8.04
CA ARG A 57 -7.15 -1.14 -8.16
C ARG A 57 -7.30 -2.00 -6.91
N GLU A 58 -7.20 -1.41 -5.72
CA GLU A 58 -7.35 -2.13 -4.44
C GLU A 58 -8.81 -2.52 -4.19
N ILE A 59 -9.76 -1.69 -4.65
CA ILE A 59 -11.20 -1.98 -4.65
C ILE A 59 -11.51 -3.14 -5.59
N ALA A 60 -10.96 -3.13 -6.82
CA ALA A 60 -11.14 -4.23 -7.76
C ALA A 60 -10.63 -5.56 -7.17
N ASN A 61 -9.44 -5.53 -6.54
CA ASN A 61 -8.88 -6.68 -5.84
C ASN A 61 -9.75 -7.13 -4.65
N LEU A 62 -10.36 -6.21 -3.91
CA LEU A 62 -11.31 -6.54 -2.84
C LEU A 62 -12.53 -7.28 -3.41
N GLN A 63 -13.07 -6.81 -4.52
CA GLN A 63 -14.23 -7.44 -5.16
C GLN A 63 -13.90 -8.85 -5.65
N LEU A 64 -12.71 -9.04 -6.26
CA LEU A 64 -12.22 -10.37 -6.63
C LEU A 64 -12.08 -11.28 -5.40
N LEU A 65 -11.45 -10.79 -4.32
CA LEU A 65 -11.28 -11.56 -3.08
C LEU A 65 -12.62 -12.02 -2.49
N VAL A 66 -13.63 -11.15 -2.49
CA VAL A 66 -14.99 -11.51 -2.02
C VAL A 66 -15.64 -12.56 -2.92
N SER A 67 -15.42 -12.49 -4.24
CA SER A 67 -15.98 -13.47 -5.18
C SER A 67 -15.30 -14.84 -5.10
N GLU A 68 -14.00 -14.87 -4.80
CA GLU A 68 -13.20 -16.10 -4.69
C GLU A 68 -13.30 -16.74 -3.31
N THR A 69 -13.47 -15.93 -2.26
CA THR A 69 -13.45 -16.38 -0.88
C THR A 69 -14.68 -15.90 -0.12
N ASN A 70 -15.52 -16.84 0.34
CA ASN A 70 -16.58 -16.56 1.31
C ASN A 70 -16.01 -16.45 2.75
N ASN A 71 -14.81 -15.88 2.91
CA ASN A 71 -14.09 -15.82 4.19
C ASN A 71 -13.96 -14.39 4.69
N ASP A 72 -14.87 -13.99 5.58
CA ASP A 72 -14.91 -12.66 6.18
C ASP A 72 -13.63 -12.28 6.92
N LYS A 73 -12.90 -13.25 7.52
CA LYS A 73 -11.63 -12.98 8.22
C LYS A 73 -10.54 -12.55 7.23
N HIS A 74 -10.45 -13.21 6.07
CA HIS A 74 -9.48 -12.85 5.03
C HIS A 74 -9.80 -11.48 4.43
N THR A 75 -11.08 -11.22 4.16
CA THR A 75 -11.57 -9.93 3.67
C THR A 75 -11.28 -8.81 4.66
N ALA A 76 -11.59 -9.00 5.95
CA ALA A 76 -11.28 -8.03 7.01
C ALA A 76 -9.78 -7.75 7.10
N THR A 77 -8.94 -8.79 7.03
CA THR A 77 -7.47 -8.69 7.07
C THR A 77 -6.94 -7.90 5.88
N TYR A 78 -7.48 -8.15 4.67
CA TYR A 78 -7.09 -7.40 3.48
C TYR A 78 -7.39 -5.91 3.62
N ILE A 79 -8.62 -5.56 4.02
CA ILE A 79 -9.04 -4.16 4.18
C ILE A 79 -8.21 -3.46 5.26
N ALA A 80 -8.03 -4.12 6.41
CA ALA A 80 -7.20 -3.63 7.52
C ALA A 80 -5.77 -3.39 7.06
N GLY A 81 -5.21 -4.29 6.25
CA GLY A 81 -3.88 -4.16 5.69
C GLY A 81 -3.75 -2.96 4.75
N ILE A 82 -4.74 -2.70 3.89
CA ILE A 82 -4.75 -1.51 3.04
C ILE A 82 -4.79 -0.25 3.91
N TRP A 83 -5.68 -0.18 4.90
CA TRP A 83 -5.73 0.94 5.84
C TRP A 83 -4.38 1.20 6.51
N ALA A 84 -3.80 0.17 7.13
CA ALA A 84 -2.51 0.27 7.83
C ALA A 84 -1.37 0.72 6.90
N ILE A 85 -1.37 0.24 5.65
CA ILE A 85 -0.43 0.70 4.61
C ILE A 85 -0.61 2.18 4.33
N LYS A 86 -1.84 2.65 4.09
CA LYS A 86 -2.09 4.05 3.76
C LYS A 86 -1.68 4.99 4.88
N GLU A 87 -2.04 4.66 6.13
CA GLU A 87 -1.60 5.41 7.32
C GLU A 87 -0.08 5.41 7.47
N SER A 88 0.56 4.26 7.23
CA SER A 88 2.02 4.16 7.25
C SER A 88 2.68 5.00 6.15
N VAL A 89 2.12 5.05 4.94
CA VAL A 89 2.62 5.91 3.86
C VAL A 89 2.47 7.39 4.22
N LEU A 90 1.32 7.79 4.77
CA LEU A 90 1.09 9.17 5.21
C LEU A 90 2.16 9.59 6.23
N LYS A 91 2.36 8.79 7.28
CA LYS A 91 3.37 9.03 8.33
C LYS A 91 4.80 9.08 7.75
N ALA A 92 5.11 8.20 6.80
CA ALA A 92 6.40 8.18 6.14
C ALA A 92 6.66 9.48 5.35
N PHE A 93 5.69 9.98 4.59
CA PHE A 93 5.80 11.27 3.92
C PHE A 93 5.93 12.43 4.91
N SER A 94 5.14 12.43 5.99
CA SER A 94 5.19 13.47 7.03
C SER A 94 6.55 13.57 7.74
N SER A 95 7.44 12.57 7.58
CA SER A 95 8.80 12.62 8.11
C SER A 95 9.71 13.61 7.38
N PHE A 96 9.41 13.97 6.12
CA PHE A 96 10.28 14.82 5.30
C PHE A 96 9.55 15.82 4.38
N VAL A 97 8.23 15.72 4.28
CA VAL A 97 7.39 16.66 3.51
C VAL A 97 6.83 17.71 4.49
N PRO A 98 7.09 19.01 4.28
CA PRO A 98 6.49 20.07 5.07
C PRO A 98 4.96 20.05 4.96
N GLY A 99 4.27 20.30 6.08
CA GLY A 99 2.81 20.28 6.15
C GLY A 99 2.08 21.06 5.04
N PRO A 100 2.47 22.30 4.70
CA PRO A 100 1.85 23.07 3.62
C PRO A 100 2.00 22.47 2.21
N GLU A 101 3.00 21.61 2.01
CA GLU A 101 3.28 20.94 0.72
C GLU A 101 2.69 19.52 0.67
N MET A 102 2.10 19.05 1.78
CA MET A 102 1.55 17.71 1.90
C MET A 102 0.19 17.62 1.19
N PRO A 103 -0.02 16.65 0.28
CA PRO A 103 -1.34 16.38 -0.26
C PRO A 103 -2.30 15.92 0.85
N THR A 104 -3.60 16.04 0.60
CA THR A 104 -4.58 15.49 1.54
C THR A 104 -4.40 13.98 1.70
N ALA A 105 -4.73 13.46 2.88
CA ALA A 105 -4.69 12.01 3.11
C ALA A 105 -5.51 11.25 2.06
N GLN A 106 -6.70 11.74 1.71
CA GLN A 106 -7.53 11.13 0.68
C GLN A 106 -6.83 11.08 -0.69
N CYS A 107 -6.10 12.12 -1.08
CA CYS A 107 -5.31 12.13 -2.32
C CYS A 107 -4.24 11.03 -2.30
N ILE A 108 -3.47 10.95 -1.22
CA ILE A 108 -2.45 9.90 -1.05
C ILE A 108 -3.10 8.52 -1.15
N TYR A 109 -4.24 8.33 -0.48
CA TYR A 109 -4.85 7.03 -0.29
C TYR A 109 -5.49 6.49 -1.56
N THR A 110 -6.19 7.35 -2.28
CA THR A 110 -7.11 6.93 -3.35
C THR A 110 -6.58 7.16 -4.74
N ARG A 111 -5.53 7.98 -4.91
CA ARG A 111 -5.00 8.38 -6.23
C ARG A 111 -3.49 8.19 -6.37
N LEU A 112 -2.71 8.48 -5.34
CA LEU A 112 -1.25 8.54 -5.48
C LEU A 112 -0.57 7.16 -5.44
N ILE A 113 -0.96 6.30 -4.50
CA ILE A 113 -0.25 5.04 -4.25
C ILE A 113 -1.25 3.89 -4.13
N TYR A 114 -0.86 2.69 -4.55
CA TYR A 114 -1.65 1.49 -4.34
C TYR A 114 -0.79 0.26 -4.03
N LYS A 115 -1.39 -0.69 -3.32
CA LYS A 115 -0.84 -2.03 -3.10
C LYS A 115 -1.16 -2.95 -4.26
N GLU A 116 -0.15 -3.70 -4.68
CA GLU A 116 -0.24 -4.81 -5.61
C GLU A 116 0.42 -6.06 -4.98
N LYS A 117 0.07 -7.25 -5.47
CA LYS A 117 0.68 -8.52 -5.07
C LYS A 117 1.59 -8.98 -6.20
N LYS A 118 2.87 -9.24 -5.91
CA LYS A 118 3.76 -9.93 -6.86
C LYS A 118 3.35 -11.39 -7.02
N SER A 119 3.79 -12.03 -8.10
CA SER A 119 3.62 -13.48 -8.32
C SER A 119 4.10 -14.33 -7.12
N SER A 120 5.16 -13.88 -6.44
CA SER A 120 5.68 -14.50 -5.20
C SER A 120 4.84 -14.26 -3.94
N GLY A 121 3.66 -13.63 -4.07
CA GLY A 121 2.79 -13.29 -2.96
C GLY A 121 3.22 -12.08 -2.13
N ARG A 122 4.41 -11.54 -2.38
CA ARG A 122 4.94 -10.37 -1.65
C ARG A 122 4.15 -9.10 -1.99
N PRO A 123 3.77 -8.29 -0.98
CA PRO A 123 3.15 -7.00 -1.22
C PRO A 123 4.17 -6.03 -1.81
N ILE A 124 3.74 -5.24 -2.79
CA ILE A 124 4.50 -4.11 -3.31
C ILE A 124 3.60 -2.88 -3.34
N LEU A 125 4.20 -1.71 -3.18
CA LEU A 125 3.53 -0.44 -3.36
C LEU A 125 4.02 0.22 -4.64
N ARG A 126 3.11 0.86 -5.36
CA ARG A 126 3.41 1.63 -6.57
C ARG A 126 2.78 2.99 -6.50
N PHE A 127 3.53 4.01 -6.92
CA PHE A 127 2.93 5.28 -7.27
C PHE A 127 2.16 5.12 -8.59
N ASP A 128 0.93 5.62 -8.66
CA ASP A 128 0.11 5.53 -9.86
C ASP A 128 0.56 6.57 -10.88
N GLU A 129 0.93 6.13 -12.08
CA GLU A 129 1.33 7.02 -13.17
C GLU A 129 0.16 7.89 -13.66
N GLN A 130 -1.08 7.42 -13.50
CA GLN A 130 -2.29 8.18 -13.83
C GLN A 130 -2.53 9.35 -12.85
N PHE A 131 -1.83 9.38 -11.72
CA PHE A 131 -1.87 10.51 -10.80
C PHE A 131 -1.60 11.84 -11.51
N LEU A 132 -0.58 11.86 -12.37
CA LEU A 132 -0.15 13.07 -13.08
C LEU A 132 -1.22 13.64 -14.02
N ALA A 133 -2.10 12.79 -14.56
CA ALA A 133 -3.16 13.22 -15.47
C ALA A 133 -4.33 13.92 -14.75
N THR A 134 -4.45 13.74 -13.44
CA THR A 134 -5.58 14.26 -12.63
C THR A 134 -5.13 15.21 -11.52
N ALA A 135 -3.81 15.40 -11.36
CA ALA A 135 -3.22 16.17 -10.27
C ALA A 135 -3.47 17.67 -10.42
N SER A 136 -3.74 18.36 -9.30
CA SER A 136 -3.66 19.82 -9.23
C SER A 136 -2.22 20.30 -9.34
N ASP A 137 -2.01 21.60 -9.55
CA ASP A 137 -0.65 22.18 -9.62
C ASP A 137 0.16 21.93 -8.34
N SER A 138 -0.45 22.04 -7.16
CA SER A 138 0.21 21.75 -5.88
C SER A 138 0.55 20.26 -5.73
N GLU A 139 -0.32 19.37 -6.20
CA GLU A 139 -0.09 17.92 -6.22
C GLU A 139 1.04 17.55 -7.19
N LEU A 140 1.13 18.21 -8.34
CA LEU A 140 2.23 18.06 -9.29
C LEU A 140 3.56 18.54 -8.70
N GLN A 141 3.57 19.70 -8.05
CA GLN A 141 4.76 20.22 -7.36
C GLN A 141 5.25 19.23 -6.29
N PHE A 142 4.33 18.71 -5.46
CA PHE A 142 4.63 17.66 -4.50
C PHE A 142 5.25 16.43 -5.18
N TYR A 143 4.62 15.91 -6.23
CA TYR A 143 5.09 14.71 -6.91
C TYR A 143 6.49 14.92 -7.51
N HIS A 144 6.70 16.05 -8.18
CA HIS A 144 8.00 16.36 -8.78
C HIS A 144 9.10 16.48 -7.72
N LYS A 145 8.83 17.20 -6.63
CA LYS A 145 9.80 17.50 -5.59
C LYS A 145 10.12 16.30 -4.70
N TYR A 146 9.12 15.51 -4.30
CA TYR A 146 9.26 14.48 -3.27
C TYR A 146 9.21 13.04 -3.79
N ILE A 147 8.81 12.84 -5.04
CA ILE A 147 8.71 11.49 -5.64
C ILE A 147 9.62 11.37 -6.85
N LYS A 148 9.42 12.19 -7.88
CA LYS A 148 10.11 12.04 -9.17
C LYS A 148 11.60 12.40 -9.09
N THR A 149 11.92 13.60 -8.59
CA THR A 149 13.30 14.11 -8.53
C THR A 149 14.21 13.24 -7.64
N PRO A 150 13.83 12.92 -6.38
CA PRO A 150 14.62 12.02 -5.53
C PRO A 150 14.48 10.54 -5.91
N LYS A 151 13.73 10.20 -6.98
CA LYS A 151 13.45 8.81 -7.38
C LYS A 151 12.96 7.97 -6.19
N THR A 152 12.00 8.51 -5.45
CA THR A 152 11.46 7.86 -4.26
C THR A 152 10.82 6.54 -4.64
N ARG A 153 11.16 5.48 -3.91
CA ARG A 153 10.46 4.19 -3.96
C ARG A 153 9.90 3.83 -2.59
N PRO A 154 8.68 3.30 -2.53
CA PRO A 154 8.12 2.75 -1.31
C PRO A 154 8.54 1.29 -1.13
N ILE A 155 8.91 0.94 0.10
CA ILE A 155 9.12 -0.43 0.54
C ILE A 155 8.12 -0.70 1.66
N VAL A 156 7.45 -1.85 1.61
CA VAL A 156 6.41 -2.22 2.57
C VAL A 156 6.69 -3.57 3.19
N SER A 157 6.40 -3.69 4.48
CA SER A 157 6.28 -4.95 5.20
C SER A 157 4.96 -4.95 5.96
N ILE A 158 4.26 -6.08 5.91
CA ILE A 158 2.99 -6.30 6.58
C ILE A 158 3.07 -7.62 7.34
N SER A 159 2.62 -7.61 8.58
CA SER A 159 2.52 -8.81 9.41
C SER A 159 1.21 -8.76 10.17
N HIS A 160 0.61 -9.91 10.42
CA HIS A 160 -0.55 -10.01 11.28
C HIS A 160 -0.41 -11.24 12.16
N ASP A 161 -0.97 -11.16 13.36
CA ASP A 161 -1.08 -12.27 14.29
C ASP A 161 -2.35 -12.09 15.11
N GLU A 162 -3.10 -13.18 15.25
CA GLU A 162 -4.43 -13.24 15.86
C GLU A 162 -5.35 -12.04 15.51
N ASP A 163 -5.44 -11.07 16.42
CA ASP A 163 -6.34 -9.92 16.36
C ASP A 163 -5.72 -8.65 15.81
N TYR A 164 -4.41 -8.64 15.55
CA TYR A 164 -3.68 -7.43 15.16
C TYR A 164 -2.94 -7.58 13.85
N LEU A 165 -2.85 -6.46 13.13
CA LEU A 165 -2.05 -6.31 11.94
C LEU A 165 -1.14 -5.10 12.11
N VAL A 166 0.15 -5.26 11.82
CA VAL A 166 1.14 -4.19 11.82
C VAL A 166 1.71 -4.00 10.42
N THR A 167 1.93 -2.75 10.05
CA THR A 167 2.58 -2.38 8.80
C THR A 167 3.75 -1.44 9.06
N PHE A 168 4.79 -1.61 8.23
CA PHE A 168 5.93 -0.71 8.13
C PHE A 168 6.09 -0.28 6.68
N VAL A 169 6.20 1.02 6.45
CA VAL A 169 6.53 1.60 5.15
C VAL A 169 7.79 2.44 5.28
N CYS A 170 8.72 2.21 4.37
CA CYS A 170 9.94 3.00 4.23
C CYS A 170 9.96 3.64 2.85
N LEU A 171 10.04 4.98 2.81
CA LEU A 171 10.27 5.74 1.59
C LEU A 171 11.77 5.98 1.46
N VAL A 172 12.33 5.58 0.33
CA VAL A 172 13.78 5.65 0.10
C VAL A 172 14.07 6.24 -1.26
N GLU A 173 15.15 7.00 -1.35
CA GLU A 173 15.68 7.59 -2.59
C GLU A 173 16.62 6.59 -3.26
N ASP A 174 16.40 6.35 -4.56
CA ASP A 174 17.23 5.47 -5.37
C ASP A 174 18.41 6.23 -5.96
N ASN A 175 19.55 6.19 -5.26
CA ASN A 175 20.81 6.69 -5.78
C ASN A 175 21.36 5.65 -6.77
N GLY A 176 21.19 5.88 -8.07
CA GLY A 176 21.62 4.99 -9.15
C GLY A 176 23.13 4.73 -9.27
N ASN A 177 23.94 4.92 -8.23
CA ASN A 177 25.39 4.69 -8.20
C ASN A 177 25.78 3.27 -7.77
N GLY A 178 24.97 2.27 -8.11
CA GLY A 178 25.38 0.88 -8.05
C GLY A 178 25.91 0.44 -9.40
N ASN A 179 27.23 0.46 -9.59
CA ASN A 179 27.87 -0.32 -10.66
C ASN A 179 27.27 -1.72 -10.67
N GLY A 180 26.87 -2.16 -11.86
CA GLY A 180 26.29 -3.48 -12.10
C GLY A 180 27.28 -4.58 -11.75
N HIS A 181 27.30 -5.01 -10.49
CA HIS A 181 27.48 -6.42 -10.19
C HIS A 181 26.10 -6.98 -9.89
N ALA A 182 25.59 -7.75 -10.85
CA ALA A 182 24.51 -8.69 -10.60
C ALA A 182 24.91 -9.53 -9.38
N SER A 183 24.25 -9.28 -8.25
CA SER A 183 24.36 -10.17 -7.10
C SER A 183 23.72 -11.48 -7.53
N ALA A 184 24.57 -12.50 -7.69
CA ALA A 184 24.23 -13.88 -8.07
C ALA A 184 23.42 -14.62 -6.98
N THR A 185 22.59 -13.91 -6.21
CA THR A 185 21.83 -14.45 -5.08
C THR A 185 20.33 -14.59 -5.36
N ASP A 186 19.83 -14.06 -6.48
CA ASP A 186 18.41 -14.13 -6.82
C ASP A 186 18.00 -15.46 -7.49
N SER A 187 18.93 -16.38 -7.77
CA SER A 187 18.65 -17.66 -8.46
C SER A 187 18.85 -18.93 -7.63
N ILE A 188 19.17 -18.83 -6.32
CA ILE A 188 19.60 -20.02 -5.54
C ILE A 188 18.47 -20.67 -4.70
N PHE A 189 17.32 -20.02 -4.46
CA PHE A 189 16.34 -20.55 -3.49
C PHE A 189 14.97 -21.00 -4.05
N ASP A 190 14.76 -21.01 -5.37
CA ASP A 190 13.52 -21.51 -5.98
C ASP A 190 13.50 -23.05 -6.20
N SER A 191 14.42 -23.79 -5.58
CA SER A 191 14.52 -25.25 -5.73
C SER A 191 14.54 -26.03 -4.41
N ALA A 192 13.75 -25.61 -3.43
CA ALA A 192 13.44 -26.46 -2.28
C ALA A 192 12.10 -26.08 -1.66
N SER A 193 11.02 -26.75 -2.10
CA SER A 193 9.89 -27.25 -1.28
C SER A 193 8.80 -27.71 -2.23
N SER A 194 8.82 -29.02 -2.51
CA SER A 194 7.67 -29.79 -3.00
C SER A 194 6.65 -29.99 -1.88
#